data_AF-A0A845Q9K2-F1
#
_entry.id   AF-A0A845Q9K2-F1
#
_cell.length_a   1.000
_cell.length_b   1.000
_cell.length_c   1.000
_cell.angle_alpha   90.00
_cell.angle_beta   90.00
_cell.angle_gamma   90.00
#
_symmetry.space_group_name_H-M   'P 1'
#
loop_
_entity.id
_entity.type
_entity.pdbx_description
1 polymer ?
#
loop_
_entity_poly.entity_id
_entity_poly.type
_entity_poly.pdbx_seq_one_letter_code
_entity_poly.pdbx_strand_id
1 'polypeptide(L)'
;MSQEKLGEQLGLTFQQVQKYEKGTNRIGASRLYEVSRILNVPVQYFYEEMAEGDVPARNGEMAFAEGDGTPYVMDFVSSSEGLQLNRAFFDIKDPTVRRSVIDLLKNLSKAQREAE
;
A
#
# COMPACT_ATOMS: atom_id res chain seq x y z
N MET A 1 0.13 -24.81 3.22
CA MET A 1 0.44 -23.54 3.90
C MET A 1 -0.82 -22.69 3.91
N SER A 2 -1.16 -22.02 5.02
CA SER A 2 -2.35 -21.15 5.09
C SER A 2 -2.02 -19.73 4.60
N GLN A 3 -3.04 -18.98 4.19
CA GLN A 3 -2.93 -17.58 3.79
C GLN A 3 -2.45 -16.67 4.92
N GLU A 4 -2.87 -16.95 6.16
CA GLU A 4 -2.39 -16.23 7.36
C GLU A 4 -0.88 -16.38 7.51
N LYS A 5 -0.39 -17.62 7.40
CA LYS A 5 1.05 -17.93 7.50
C LYS A 5 1.86 -17.33 6.35
N LEU A 6 1.28 -17.26 5.14
CA LEU A 6 1.89 -16.58 4.00
C LEU A 6 1.94 -15.06 4.24
N GLY A 7 0.87 -14.48 4.77
CA GLY A 7 0.81 -13.06 5.16
C GLY A 7 1.88 -12.71 6.18
N GLU A 8 2.00 -13.50 7.26
CA GLU A 8 3.03 -13.31 8.29
C GLU A 8 4.44 -13.29 7.72
N GLN A 9 4.78 -14.21 6.80
CA GLN A 9 6.11 -14.27 6.19
C GLN A 9 6.38 -13.12 5.21
N LEU A 10 5.33 -12.49 4.68
CA LEU A 10 5.42 -11.33 3.79
C LEU A 10 5.28 -9.99 4.55
N GLY A 11 4.99 -10.01 5.86
CA GLY A 11 4.63 -8.79 6.60
C GLY A 11 3.30 -8.18 6.13
N LEU A 12 2.36 -9.01 5.67
CA LEU A 12 1.06 -8.62 5.15
C LEU A 12 -0.08 -9.22 5.98
N THR A 13 -1.25 -8.56 5.96
CA THR A 13 -2.45 -9.11 6.59
C THR A 13 -3.03 -10.25 5.75
N PHE A 14 -3.76 -11.17 6.40
CA PHE A 14 -4.52 -12.22 5.72
C PHE A 14 -5.44 -11.66 4.62
N GLN A 15 -6.12 -10.54 4.90
CA GLN A 15 -6.99 -9.88 3.92
C GLN A 15 -6.22 -9.40 2.69
N GLN A 16 -4.97 -8.95 2.86
CA GLN A 16 -4.15 -8.52 1.73
C GLN A 16 -3.75 -9.69 0.84
N VAL A 17 -3.40 -10.84 1.43
CA VAL A 17 -3.14 -12.08 0.68
C VAL A 17 -4.38 -12.48 -0.12
N GLN A 18 -5.57 -12.41 0.48
CA GLN A 18 -6.83 -12.65 -0.25
C GLN A 18 -7.06 -11.69 -1.42
N LYS A 19 -6.67 -10.40 -1.28
CA LYS A 19 -6.78 -9.43 -2.38
C LYS A 19 -5.83 -9.77 -3.54
N TYR A 20 -4.65 -10.32 -3.27
CA TYR A 20 -3.75 -10.81 -4.31
C TYR A 20 -4.31 -12.04 -5.02
N GLU A 21 -4.82 -13.02 -4.27
CA GLU A 21 -5.41 -14.22 -4.88
C GLU A 21 -6.63 -13.91 -5.73
N LYS A 22 -7.46 -12.96 -5.31
CA LYS A 22 -8.64 -12.51 -6.08
C LYS A 22 -8.28 -11.56 -7.23
N GLY A 23 -7.02 -11.14 -7.34
CA GLY A 23 -6.56 -10.17 -8.34
C GLY A 23 -7.13 -8.76 -8.18
N THR A 24 -7.79 -8.45 -7.05
CA THR A 24 -8.30 -7.10 -6.77
C THR A 24 -7.18 -6.13 -6.44
N ASN A 25 -6.07 -6.63 -5.90
CA ASN A 25 -4.82 -5.89 -5.79
C ASN A 25 -3.76 -6.51 -6.72
N ARG A 26 -3.03 -5.67 -7.45
CA ARG A 26 -1.86 -6.13 -8.22
C ARG A 26 -0.69 -6.42 -7.29
N ILE A 27 0.05 -7.47 -7.61
CA ILE A 27 1.29 -7.83 -6.93
C ILE A 27 2.49 -7.31 -7.73
N GLY A 28 3.40 -6.60 -7.08
CA GLY A 28 4.65 -6.15 -7.71
C GLY A 28 5.62 -7.32 -7.94
N ALA A 29 6.51 -7.20 -8.93
CA ALA A 29 7.46 -8.28 -9.28
C ALA A 29 8.35 -8.72 -8.11
N SER A 30 8.83 -7.78 -7.27
CA SER A 30 9.61 -8.10 -6.07
C SER A 30 8.83 -8.98 -5.10
N ARG A 31 7.56 -8.64 -4.87
CA ARG A 31 6.70 -9.37 -3.95
C ARG A 31 6.34 -10.74 -4.50
N LEU A 32 6.06 -10.85 -5.80
CA LEU A 32 5.82 -12.12 -6.46
C LEU A 32 7.04 -13.06 -6.36
N TYR A 33 8.25 -12.50 -6.46
CA TYR A 33 9.48 -13.24 -6.24
C TYR A 33 9.61 -13.74 -4.79
N GLU A 34 9.34 -12.90 -3.78
CA GLU A 34 9.30 -13.34 -2.37
C GLU A 34 8.29 -14.47 -2.14
N VAL A 35 7.09 -14.36 -2.72
CA VAL A 35 6.07 -15.42 -2.65
C VAL A 35 6.61 -16.71 -3.26
N SER A 36 7.28 -16.65 -4.41
CA SER A 36 7.88 -17.85 -5.03
C SER A 36 8.90 -18.52 -4.12
N ARG A 37 9.70 -17.74 -3.39
CA ARG A 37 10.67 -18.26 -2.41
C ARG A 37 9.99 -18.92 -1.22
N ILE A 38 8.92 -18.32 -0.70
CA ILE A 38 8.15 -18.85 0.43
C ILE A 38 7.42 -20.14 0.05
N LEU A 39 6.78 -20.17 -1.12
CA LEU A 39 6.10 -21.35 -1.65
C LEU A 39 7.06 -22.42 -2.16
N ASN A 40 8.36 -22.10 -2.25
CA ASN A 40 9.41 -22.96 -2.81
C ASN A 40 9.11 -23.43 -4.24
N VAL A 41 8.67 -22.49 -5.09
CA VAL A 41 8.40 -22.71 -6.51
C VAL A 41 9.19 -21.71 -7.37
N PRO A 42 9.55 -22.07 -8.62
CA PRO A 42 10.06 -21.09 -9.57
C PRO A 42 9.04 -19.97 -9.79
N VAL A 43 9.51 -18.74 -10.03
CA VAL A 43 8.60 -17.60 -10.28
C VAL A 43 7.73 -17.82 -11.53
N GLN A 44 8.20 -18.64 -12.47
CA GLN A 44 7.48 -19.05 -13.67
C GLN A 44 6.16 -19.78 -13.36
N TYR A 45 6.07 -20.46 -12.20
CA TYR A 45 4.88 -21.17 -11.77
C TYR A 45 3.61 -20.31 -11.82
N PHE A 46 3.71 -19.01 -11.46
CA PHE A 46 2.59 -18.08 -11.46
C PHE A 46 2.11 -17.66 -12.87
N TYR A 47 2.82 -18.09 -13.92
CA TYR A 47 2.57 -17.71 -15.30
C TYR A 47 2.32 -18.93 -16.21
N GLU A 48 2.40 -20.16 -15.70
CA GLU A 48 2.28 -21.39 -16.52
C GLU A 48 0.93 -21.51 -17.24
N GLU A 49 -0.13 -20.95 -16.65
CA GLU A 49 -1.49 -20.96 -17.23
C GLU A 49 -1.84 -19.68 -17.99
N MET A 50 -0.93 -18.71 -18.12
CA MET A 50 -1.19 -17.51 -18.93
C MET A 50 -0.97 -17.81 -20.40
N ALA A 51 -2.01 -17.66 -21.23
CA ALA A 51 -1.84 -17.74 -22.67
C ALA A 51 -1.16 -16.48 -23.23
N GLU A 52 -0.44 -16.62 -24.36
CA GLU A 52 0.02 -15.46 -25.13
C GLU A 52 -1.20 -14.64 -25.59
N GLY A 53 -1.46 -13.52 -24.92
CA GLY A 53 -2.63 -12.65 -25.18
C GLY A 53 -3.49 -12.35 -23.95
N ASP A 54 -3.31 -13.06 -22.84
CA ASP A 54 -4.06 -12.85 -21.58
C ASP A 54 -3.61 -11.64 -20.78
N VAL A 55 -2.68 -10.83 -21.29
CA VAL A 55 -2.28 -9.58 -20.63
C VAL A 55 -3.42 -8.59 -20.82
N PRO A 56 -4.24 -8.28 -19.79
CA PRO A 56 -5.36 -7.39 -19.96
C PRO A 56 -4.82 -6.02 -20.40
N ALA A 57 -5.47 -5.45 -21.42
CA ALA A 57 -5.10 -4.15 -21.98
C ALA A 57 -4.88 -3.14 -20.85
N ARG A 58 -3.76 -2.40 -20.95
CA ARG A 58 -3.30 -1.43 -19.96
C ARG A 58 -4.28 -0.26 -19.86
N ASN A 59 -5.39 -0.44 -19.15
CA ASN A 59 -6.17 0.68 -18.64
C ASN A 59 -5.29 1.35 -17.58
N GLY A 60 -4.84 2.57 -17.88
CA GLY A 60 -3.76 3.32 -17.22
C GLY A 60 -3.99 3.72 -15.76
N GLU A 61 -4.66 2.90 -14.97
CA GLU A 61 -4.66 3.04 -13.51
C GLU A 61 -3.39 2.38 -12.98
N MET A 62 -2.36 3.19 -12.77
CA MET A 62 -1.17 2.81 -12.02
C MET A 62 -1.56 2.52 -10.57
N ALA A 63 -2.03 1.30 -10.30
CA ALA A 63 -2.12 0.75 -8.96
C ALA A 63 -0.68 0.47 -8.50
N PHE A 64 -0.04 1.46 -7.89
CA PHE A 64 1.25 1.28 -7.23
C PHE A 64 1.06 0.28 -6.08
N ALA A 65 1.78 -0.83 -6.14
CA ALA A 65 1.86 -1.78 -5.03
C ALA A 65 2.58 -1.09 -3.86
N GLU A 66 1.88 -0.95 -2.73
CA GLU A 66 2.44 -0.43 -1.49
C GLU A 66 3.64 -1.27 -1.03
N GLY A 67 4.80 -0.62 -0.94
CA GLY A 67 5.94 -1.13 -0.19
C GLY A 67 5.77 -0.77 1.28
N ASP A 68 5.97 -1.77 2.15
CA ASP A 68 6.40 -1.82 3.57
C ASP A 68 6.17 -0.61 4.51
N GLY A 69 5.23 0.25 4.19
CA GLY A 69 4.98 1.53 4.82
C GLY A 69 3.49 1.76 4.92
N THR A 70 2.95 1.26 6.04
CA THR A 70 1.78 1.79 6.75
C THR A 70 0.41 1.59 6.08
N PRO A 71 -0.25 0.44 6.34
CA PRO A 71 -1.70 0.31 6.21
C PRO A 71 -2.44 1.51 6.84
N TYR A 72 -1.91 2.06 7.94
CA TYR A 72 -2.41 3.27 8.58
C TYR A 72 -2.37 4.54 7.72
N VAL A 73 -1.34 4.74 6.88
CA VAL A 73 -1.28 5.91 5.99
C VAL A 73 -2.25 5.74 4.84
N MET A 74 -2.42 4.53 4.30
CA MET A 74 -3.43 4.33 3.25
C MET A 74 -4.86 4.40 3.76
N ASP A 75 -5.14 3.87 4.95
CA ASP A 75 -6.44 4.04 5.60
C ASP A 75 -6.73 5.53 5.85
N PHE A 76 -5.71 6.29 6.29
CA PHE A 76 -5.83 7.74 6.48
C PHE A 76 -5.99 8.51 5.16
N VAL A 77 -5.13 8.28 4.16
CA VAL A 77 -5.18 8.97 2.87
C VAL A 77 -6.49 8.68 2.13
N SER A 78 -7.05 7.48 2.33
CA SER A 78 -8.35 7.09 1.79
C SER A 78 -9.54 7.60 2.61
N SER A 79 -9.31 8.11 3.83
CA SER A 79 -10.36 8.69 4.66
C SER A 79 -10.82 10.04 4.10
N SER A 80 -12.06 10.42 4.40
CA SER A 80 -12.61 11.73 4.04
C SER A 80 -11.77 12.88 4.59
N GLU A 81 -11.21 12.71 5.79
CA GLU A 81 -10.37 13.69 6.48
C GLU A 81 -8.98 13.77 5.85
N GLY A 82 -8.35 12.64 5.52
CA GLY A 82 -7.05 12.61 4.85
C GLY A 82 -7.09 13.18 3.44
N LEU A 83 -8.15 12.92 2.67
CA LEU A 83 -8.35 13.53 1.36
C LEU A 83 -8.51 15.06 1.45
N GLN A 84 -9.28 15.54 2.41
CA GLN A 84 -9.46 16.98 2.64
C GLN A 84 -8.14 17.66 3.03
N LEU A 85 -7.41 17.07 3.97
CA LEU A 85 -6.10 17.57 4.39
C LEU A 85 -5.11 17.59 3.22
N ASN A 86 -5.03 16.52 2.44
CA ASN A 86 -4.12 16.43 1.30
C ASN A 86 -4.45 17.48 0.22
N ARG A 87 -5.74 17.67 -0.11
CA ARG A 87 -6.16 18.69 -1.08
C ARG A 87 -5.78 20.08 -0.60
N ALA A 88 -6.14 20.43 0.64
CA ALA A 88 -5.84 21.73 1.22
C ALA A 88 -4.31 21.99 1.29
N PHE A 89 -3.53 20.98 1.69
CA PHE A 89 -2.08 21.10 1.78
C PHE A 89 -1.42 21.26 0.40
N PHE A 90 -1.95 20.60 -0.63
CA PHE A 90 -1.44 20.71 -2.00
C PHE A 90 -1.67 22.10 -2.62
N ASP A 91 -2.74 22.78 -2.21
CA ASP A 91 -3.07 24.13 -2.67
C ASP A 91 -2.13 25.20 -2.10
N ILE A 92 -1.49 24.93 -0.95
CA ILE A 92 -0.45 25.80 -0.38
C ILE A 92 0.79 25.72 -1.28
N LYS A 93 1.19 26.80 -1.93
CA LYS A 93 2.39 26.83 -2.80
C LYS A 93 3.66 27.29 -2.09
N ASP A 94 3.51 28.06 -1.01
CA ASP A 94 4.64 28.57 -0.24
C ASP A 94 5.23 27.45 0.67
N PRO A 95 6.51 27.09 0.49
CA PRO A 95 7.17 26.06 1.30
C PRO A 95 7.27 26.43 2.78
N THR A 96 7.36 27.72 3.11
CA THR A 96 7.40 28.22 4.49
C THR A 96 6.07 27.96 5.18
N VAL A 97 4.96 28.28 4.50
CA VAL A 97 3.60 28.03 5.03
C VAL A 97 3.35 26.54 5.20
N ARG A 98 3.75 25.70 4.22
CA ARG A 98 3.68 24.24 4.37
C ARG A 98 4.40 23.75 5.62
N ARG A 99 5.60 24.29 5.89
CA ARG A 99 6.38 23.93 7.08
C ARG A 99 5.67 24.32 8.37
N SER A 100 5.13 25.54 8.44
CA SER A 100 4.36 25.99 9.60
C SER A 100 3.13 25.13 9.89
N VAL A 101 2.42 24.65 8.86
CA VAL A 101 1.27 23.73 9.03
C VAL A 101 1.73 22.40 9.61
N ILE A 102 2.83 21.83 9.10
CA ILE A 102 3.39 20.58 9.64
C ILE A 102 3.82 20.76 11.10
N ASP A 103 4.47 21.87 11.44
CA ASP A 103 4.92 22.14 12.80
C ASP A 103 3.74 22.33 13.76
N LEU A 104 2.65 22.96 13.32
CA LEU A 104 1.41 23.05 14.10
C LEU A 104 0.82 21.66 14.39
N LEU A 105 0.69 20.80 13.37
CA LEU A 105 0.17 19.44 13.54
C LEU A 105 1.02 18.61 14.52
N LYS A 106 2.35 18.75 14.44
CA LYS A 106 3.27 18.11 15.40
C LYS A 106 3.05 18.60 16.82
N ASN A 107 2.92 19.91 17.01
CA ASN A 107 2.70 20.51 18.33
C ASN A 107 1.37 20.08 18.94
N LEU A 108 0.29 20.05 18.16
CA LEU A 108 -1.01 19.58 18.61
C LEU A 108 -0.98 18.09 18.98
N SER A 109 -0.34 17.25 18.15
CA SER A 109 -0.19 15.82 18.46
C SER A 109 0.63 15.59 19.73
N LYS A 110 1.69 16.38 19.94
CA LYS A 110 2.51 16.30 21.16
C LYS A 110 1.69 16.71 22.40
N ALA A 111 0.97 17.84 22.33
CA ALA A 111 0.16 18.33 23.44
C ALA A 111 -0.93 17.32 23.85
N GLN A 112 -1.53 16.63 22.88
CA GLN A 112 -2.56 15.63 23.17
C GLN A 112 -2.01 14.39 23.90
N ARG A 113 -0.79 13.94 23.55
CA ARG A 113 -0.13 12.82 24.26
C ARG A 113 0.32 13.17 25.67
N GLU A 114 0.59 14.45 25.93
CA GLU A 114 0.98 14.93 27.26
C GLU A 114 -0.23 15.14 28.19
N ALA A 115 -1.45 15.18 27.63
CA ALA A 115 -2.70 15.32 28.37
C ALA A 115 -3.36 13.97 28.74
N GLU A 116 -2.88 12.87 28.17
CA GLU A 116 -3.27 11.48 28.45
C GLU A 116 -2.38 10.84 29.53
#